data_AF-A0A7Y3NX79-F1
#
_entry.id   AF-A0A7Y3NX79-F1
#
_cell.length_a   1.000
_cell.length_b   1.000
_cell.length_c   1.000
_cell.angle_alpha   90.00
_cell.angle_beta   90.00
_cell.angle_gamma   90.00
#
_symmetry.space_group_name_H-M   'P 1'
#
loop_
_entity.id
_entity.type
_entity.pdbx_description
1 polymer ?
#
loop_
_entity_poly.entity_id
_entity_poly.type
_entity_poly.pdbx_seq_one_letter_code
_entity_poly.pdbx_strand_id
1 'polypeptide(L)'
;MNIFLLWLLISIPIAYFVWNFYWKYYVLPNVEIEVDSIKASLALGETTSITVHLRNRSWAPAPYVKCKMKLPEGIRLKGSDEATAIKQNQCEVNVSIMGKQEVRLTIPIEGIQRGVHVISDATMIMTNGLSFKTHVVFLSVNSKIVVHPRRIKSSTEQLIRTQQIGALSLPKRNYAVSQDWITIRPYEIGDSVRDIAWYLSARRDEAYILQRSVAILAKTIVIINLQTDDVVWKVNTRLAERIYEVSYQVLETLLRAEMTIEVMTNAHEVEVSQTAKQQRKLISQRTFQGPVTKKSIRQVGHWLGQLSVHAKYSFDQMKIKLPKWSTVSVVVITAFSQPMDEKWTKQLRKQGCMVEFIHVGENA
;
A
#
# COMPACT_ATOMS: atom_id res chain seq x y z
N MET A 1 12.89 -75.40 10.49
CA MET A 1 12.66 -74.05 9.94
C MET A 1 13.49 -73.93 8.67
N ASN A 2 12.86 -73.68 7.52
CA ASN A 2 13.55 -73.66 6.22
C ASN A 2 14.66 -72.60 6.24
N ILE A 3 15.89 -72.91 5.79
CA ILE A 3 17.03 -71.97 5.91
C ILE A 3 16.74 -70.63 5.21
N PHE A 4 15.92 -70.68 4.16
CA PHE A 4 15.37 -69.52 3.47
C PHE A 4 14.54 -68.59 4.37
N LEU A 5 13.76 -69.13 5.31
CA LEU A 5 12.98 -68.32 6.26
C LEU A 5 13.90 -67.58 7.24
N LEU A 6 15.01 -68.19 7.66
CA LEU A 6 15.99 -67.53 8.53
C LEU A 6 16.69 -66.37 7.81
N TRP A 7 17.10 -66.57 6.55
CA TRP A 7 17.69 -65.50 5.73
C TRP A 7 16.71 -64.35 5.46
N LEU A 8 15.43 -64.66 5.23
CA LEU A 8 14.39 -63.65 5.05
C LEU A 8 14.17 -62.84 6.34
N LEU A 9 14.14 -63.52 7.50
CA LEU A 9 13.91 -62.89 8.80
C LEU A 9 15.06 -61.94 9.21
N ILE A 10 16.28 -62.20 8.75
CA ILE A 10 17.46 -61.35 8.99
C ILE A 10 17.59 -60.23 7.93
N SER A 11 17.29 -60.51 6.66
CA SER A 11 17.48 -59.53 5.58
C SER A 11 16.51 -58.35 5.64
N ILE A 12 15.25 -58.57 6.05
CA ILE A 12 14.25 -57.49 6.19
C ILE A 12 14.70 -56.38 7.17
N PRO A 13 15.06 -56.68 8.44
CA PRO A 13 15.47 -55.65 9.38
C PRO A 13 16.77 -54.95 8.96
N ILE A 14 17.70 -55.68 8.33
CA ILE A 14 18.92 -55.07 7.77
C ILE A 14 18.56 -54.10 6.64
N ALA A 15 17.71 -54.51 5.69
CA ALA A 15 17.28 -53.65 4.59
C ALA A 15 16.54 -52.40 5.11
N TYR A 16 15.69 -52.54 6.13
CA TYR A 16 15.04 -51.42 6.80
C TYR A 16 16.04 -50.46 7.45
N PHE A 17 17.06 -50.98 8.14
CA PHE A 17 18.09 -50.14 8.77
C PHE A 17 18.94 -49.41 7.73
N VAL A 18 19.37 -50.11 6.68
CA VAL A 18 20.13 -49.54 5.55
C VAL A 18 19.31 -48.46 4.85
N TRP A 19 18.01 -48.70 4.59
CA TRP A 19 17.12 -47.70 4.00
C TRP A 19 17.02 -46.44 4.85
N ASN A 20 16.79 -46.59 6.15
CA ASN A 20 16.69 -45.46 7.07
C ASN A 20 17.99 -44.66 7.17
N PHE A 21 19.14 -45.35 7.19
CA PHE A 21 20.44 -44.72 7.21
C PHE A 21 20.68 -43.95 5.90
N TYR A 22 20.46 -44.58 4.76
CA TYR A 22 20.58 -43.95 3.45
C TYR A 22 19.66 -42.73 3.32
N TRP A 23 18.40 -42.85 3.72
CA TRP A 23 17.44 -41.75 3.68
C TRP A 23 17.89 -40.55 4.50
N LYS A 24 18.30 -40.80 5.75
CA LYS A 24 18.69 -39.75 6.70
C LYS A 24 19.88 -38.95 6.20
N TYR A 25 20.90 -39.62 5.65
CA TYR A 25 22.17 -38.98 5.31
C TYR A 25 22.28 -38.55 3.84
N TYR A 26 21.53 -39.18 2.92
CA TYR A 26 21.66 -38.91 1.48
C TYR A 26 20.40 -38.33 0.84
N VAL A 27 19.20 -38.56 1.37
CA VAL A 27 17.96 -38.06 0.76
C VAL A 27 17.55 -36.74 1.42
N LEU A 28 17.34 -36.74 2.73
CA LEU A 28 16.88 -35.56 3.47
C LEU A 28 17.69 -34.28 3.22
N PRO A 29 19.03 -34.26 3.35
CA PRO A 29 19.80 -33.04 3.16
C PRO A 29 19.84 -32.55 1.70
N ASN A 30 19.43 -33.41 0.75
CA ASN A 30 19.47 -33.14 -0.68
C ASN A 30 18.09 -32.79 -1.26
N VAL A 31 17.04 -32.73 -0.43
CA VAL A 31 15.75 -32.17 -0.82
C VAL A 31 15.69 -30.74 -0.33
N GLU A 32 15.64 -29.80 -1.27
CA GLU A 32 15.68 -28.37 -1.03
C GLU A 32 14.31 -27.76 -1.32
N ILE A 33 13.93 -26.79 -0.48
CA ILE A 33 12.78 -25.92 -0.69
C ILE A 33 13.27 -24.48 -0.84
N GLU A 34 12.83 -23.82 -1.90
CA GLU A 34 13.10 -22.41 -2.17
C GLU A 34 11.77 -21.73 -2.48
N VAL A 35 11.52 -20.57 -1.87
CA VAL A 35 10.31 -19.78 -2.09
C VAL A 35 10.73 -18.42 -2.62
N ASP A 36 10.20 -18.02 -3.77
CA ASP A 36 10.57 -16.75 -4.38
C ASP A 36 10.11 -15.57 -3.50
N SER A 37 11.04 -14.65 -3.22
CA SER A 37 10.72 -13.41 -2.51
C SER A 37 9.94 -12.48 -3.42
N ILE A 38 8.73 -12.11 -2.99
CA ILE A 38 7.84 -11.24 -3.75
C ILE A 38 7.69 -9.90 -3.06
N LYS A 39 7.86 -8.84 -3.86
CA LYS A 39 7.51 -7.46 -3.50
C LYS A 39 6.39 -6.98 -4.42
N ALA A 40 5.15 -7.27 -4.05
CA ALA A 40 3.98 -6.94 -4.86
C ALA A 40 3.18 -5.78 -4.25
N SER A 41 2.61 -4.95 -5.13
CA SER A 41 1.58 -3.97 -4.78
C SER A 41 0.31 -4.34 -5.53
N LEU A 42 -0.73 -4.70 -4.78
CA LEU A 42 -1.98 -5.23 -5.31
C LEU A 42 -3.14 -4.29 -4.99
N ALA A 43 -4.09 -4.20 -5.92
CA ALA A 43 -5.41 -3.72 -5.58
C ALA A 43 -6.16 -4.74 -4.72
N LEU A 44 -7.13 -4.26 -3.93
CA LEU A 44 -8.08 -5.14 -3.27
C LEU A 44 -8.81 -5.97 -4.35
N GLY A 45 -8.73 -7.29 -4.23
CA GLY A 45 -9.21 -8.28 -5.21
C GLY A 45 -8.25 -8.58 -6.38
N GLU A 46 -7.08 -7.94 -6.46
CA GLU A 46 -6.06 -8.28 -7.46
C GLU A 46 -5.28 -9.52 -7.01
N THR A 47 -4.90 -10.34 -7.99
CA THR A 47 -4.26 -11.63 -7.74
C THR A 47 -2.80 -11.60 -8.18
N THR A 48 -1.93 -12.20 -7.38
CA THR A 48 -0.53 -12.50 -7.74
C THR A 48 -0.26 -13.98 -7.47
N SER A 49 0.87 -14.51 -7.91
CA SER A 49 1.27 -15.88 -7.59
C SER A 49 2.55 -15.93 -6.78
N ILE A 50 2.63 -16.87 -5.85
CA ILE A 50 3.87 -17.27 -5.16
C ILE A 50 4.39 -18.52 -5.82
N THR A 51 5.68 -18.53 -6.17
CA THR A 51 6.32 -19.70 -6.75
C THR A 51 7.20 -20.38 -5.70
N VAL A 52 6.96 -21.69 -5.53
CA VAL A 52 7.74 -22.57 -4.65
C VAL A 52 8.48 -23.57 -5.52
N HIS A 53 9.80 -23.61 -5.37
CA HIS A 53 10.68 -24.55 -6.03
C HIS A 53 11.04 -25.66 -5.04
N LEU A 54 10.71 -26.90 -5.40
CA LEU A 54 11.10 -28.08 -4.65
C LEU A 54 12.08 -28.88 -5.51
N ARG A 55 13.30 -29.05 -5.03
CA ARG A 55 14.38 -29.74 -5.76
C ARG A 55 14.79 -30.99 -5.00
N ASN A 56 14.73 -32.14 -5.64
CA ASN A 56 15.32 -33.37 -5.13
C ASN A 56 16.65 -33.64 -5.84
N ARG A 57 17.76 -33.30 -5.19
CA ARG A 57 19.11 -33.57 -5.70
C ARG A 57 19.57 -35.00 -5.41
N SER A 58 18.83 -35.76 -4.61
CA SER A 58 19.15 -37.16 -4.34
C SER A 58 18.74 -38.06 -5.50
N TRP A 59 19.27 -39.28 -5.52
CA TRP A 59 18.86 -40.32 -6.49
C TRP A 59 17.57 -41.03 -6.07
N ALA A 60 17.24 -41.02 -4.78
CA ALA A 60 16.02 -41.66 -4.30
C ALA A 60 14.81 -40.75 -4.55
N PRO A 61 13.63 -41.31 -4.83
CA PRO A 61 12.40 -40.51 -4.86
C PRO A 61 12.04 -40.04 -3.45
N ALA A 62 11.49 -38.83 -3.35
CA ALA A 62 10.83 -38.28 -2.18
C ALA A 62 9.31 -38.49 -2.34
N PRO A 63 8.73 -39.61 -1.85
CA PRO A 63 7.37 -40.01 -2.21
C PRO A 63 6.31 -39.10 -1.58
N TYR A 64 6.66 -38.44 -0.46
CA TYR A 64 5.77 -37.53 0.23
C TYR A 64 6.52 -36.31 0.74
N VAL A 65 6.34 -35.20 0.04
CA VAL A 65 6.80 -33.87 0.43
C VAL A 65 5.57 -32.98 0.59
N LYS A 66 5.35 -32.49 1.80
CA LYS A 66 4.30 -31.54 2.13
C LYS A 66 4.91 -30.17 2.37
N CYS A 67 4.55 -29.20 1.57
CA CYS A 67 4.86 -27.80 1.79
C CYS A 67 3.69 -27.15 2.54
N LYS A 68 3.98 -26.51 3.67
CA LYS A 68 3.05 -25.71 4.45
C LYS A 68 3.54 -24.27 4.53
N MET A 69 2.67 -23.30 4.26
CA MET A 69 2.99 -21.88 4.38
C MET A 69 1.85 -21.17 5.09
N LYS A 70 2.17 -20.33 6.08
CA LYS A 70 1.16 -19.52 6.78
C LYS A 70 0.91 -18.24 5.98
N LEU A 71 -0.34 -18.00 5.60
CA LEU A 71 -0.75 -16.77 4.94
C LEU A 71 -1.24 -15.76 6.00
N PRO A 72 -0.94 -14.46 5.84
CA PRO A 72 -1.49 -13.41 6.69
C PRO A 72 -2.98 -13.18 6.41
N GLU A 73 -3.73 -12.68 7.39
CA GLU A 73 -5.20 -12.56 7.34
C GLU A 73 -5.76 -11.77 6.16
N GLY A 74 -5.00 -10.82 5.60
CA GLY A 74 -5.45 -10.06 4.43
C GLY A 74 -5.09 -10.66 3.08
N ILE A 75 -4.57 -11.89 3.04
CA ILE A 75 -4.25 -12.62 1.81
C ILE A 75 -4.96 -13.98 1.81
N ARG A 76 -5.61 -14.30 0.70
CA ARG A 76 -6.31 -15.57 0.50
C ARG A 76 -5.75 -16.33 -0.70
N LEU A 77 -5.89 -17.66 -0.70
CA LEU A 77 -5.68 -18.49 -1.90
C LEU A 77 -6.83 -18.29 -2.89
N LYS A 78 -6.50 -18.06 -4.16
CA LYS A 78 -7.50 -17.92 -5.23
C LYS A 78 -8.15 -19.28 -5.54
N GLY A 79 -9.48 -19.34 -5.55
CA GLY A 79 -10.23 -20.56 -5.89
C GLY A 79 -10.48 -21.53 -4.73
N SER A 80 -10.21 -21.13 -3.48
CA SER A 80 -10.70 -21.85 -2.30
C SER A 80 -12.14 -21.44 -1.98
N ASP A 81 -13.02 -22.39 -1.66
CA ASP A 81 -14.38 -22.09 -1.17
C ASP A 81 -14.33 -21.31 0.16
N GLU A 82 -15.31 -20.43 0.41
CA GLU A 82 -15.37 -19.58 1.62
C GLU A 82 -15.34 -20.40 2.93
N ALA A 83 -15.93 -21.59 2.92
CA ALA A 83 -15.96 -22.48 4.08
C ALA A 83 -14.61 -23.17 4.39
N THR A 84 -13.71 -23.33 3.40
CA THR A 84 -12.36 -23.91 3.58
C THR A 84 -11.29 -22.85 3.83
N ALA A 85 -11.49 -21.62 3.33
CA ALA A 85 -10.58 -20.50 3.56
C ALA A 85 -10.56 -20.00 5.03
N ILE A 86 -11.71 -20.03 5.71
CA ILE A 86 -11.85 -19.53 7.10
C ILE A 86 -11.16 -20.46 8.12
N LYS A 87 -11.02 -21.75 7.81
CA LYS A 87 -10.42 -22.72 8.75
C LYS A 87 -8.89 -22.76 8.71
N GLN A 88 -8.26 -22.30 7.64
CA GLN A 88 -6.81 -22.42 7.47
C GLN A 88 -6.26 -21.25 6.65
N ASN A 89 -5.77 -20.20 7.33
CA ASN A 89 -4.77 -19.25 6.79
C ASN A 89 -3.43 -19.97 6.50
N GLN A 90 -3.49 -21.15 5.90
CA GLN A 90 -2.40 -22.04 5.63
C GLN A 90 -2.58 -22.59 4.22
N CYS A 91 -1.54 -22.48 3.42
CA CYS A 91 -1.44 -23.17 2.16
C CYS A 91 -0.70 -24.48 2.40
N GLU A 92 -1.37 -25.61 2.13
CA GLU A 92 -0.76 -26.93 2.17
C GLU A 92 -0.76 -27.54 0.77
N VAL A 93 0.41 -27.98 0.28
CA VAL A 93 0.54 -28.68 -0.99
C VAL A 93 1.34 -29.95 -0.77
N ASN A 94 0.83 -31.07 -1.28
CA ASN A 94 1.48 -32.37 -1.21
C ASN A 94 1.98 -32.76 -2.59
N VAL A 95 3.25 -33.15 -2.68
CA VAL A 95 3.90 -33.53 -3.94
C VAL A 95 4.81 -34.74 -3.71
N SER A 96 4.88 -35.60 -4.71
CA SER A 96 5.93 -36.63 -4.84
C SER A 96 6.96 -36.15 -5.85
N ILE A 97 8.25 -36.24 -5.49
CA ILE A 97 9.35 -35.71 -6.30
C ILE A 97 10.32 -36.86 -6.59
N MET A 98 10.52 -37.21 -7.87
CA MET A 98 11.46 -38.27 -8.22
C MET A 98 12.91 -37.85 -7.98
N GLY A 99 13.83 -38.81 -8.02
CA GLY A 99 15.26 -38.51 -7.96
C GLY A 99 15.68 -37.57 -9.08
N LYS A 100 16.55 -36.60 -8.76
CA LYS A 100 17.06 -35.58 -9.70
C LYS A 100 15.99 -34.68 -10.33
N GLN A 101 14.79 -34.62 -9.78
CA GLN A 101 13.69 -33.81 -10.30
C GLN A 101 13.53 -32.48 -9.56
N GLU A 102 13.11 -31.45 -10.29
CA GLU A 102 12.61 -30.17 -9.75
C GLU A 102 11.11 -30.05 -10.05
N VAL A 103 10.33 -29.63 -9.05
CA VAL A 103 8.90 -29.29 -9.20
C VAL A 103 8.71 -27.83 -8.83
N ARG A 104 8.04 -27.08 -9.71
CA ARG A 104 7.69 -25.68 -9.49
C ARG A 104 6.20 -25.55 -9.27
N LEU A 105 5.82 -25.12 -8.08
CA LEU A 105 4.43 -24.91 -7.68
C LEU A 105 4.11 -23.42 -7.75
N THR A 106 3.10 -23.06 -8.54
CA THR A 106 2.61 -21.68 -8.64
C THR A 106 1.31 -21.59 -7.85
N ILE A 107 1.34 -20.87 -6.74
CA ILE A 107 0.22 -20.73 -5.81
C ILE A 107 -0.43 -19.35 -6.01
N PRO A 108 -1.64 -19.28 -6.59
CA PRO A 108 -2.32 -18.01 -6.80
C PRO A 108 -2.91 -17.49 -5.48
N ILE A 109 -2.61 -16.24 -5.17
CA ILE A 109 -3.08 -15.53 -4.00
C ILE A 109 -3.82 -14.23 -4.39
N GLU A 110 -4.71 -13.78 -3.51
CA GLU A 110 -5.57 -12.62 -3.68
C GLU A 110 -5.49 -11.72 -2.44
N GLY A 111 -5.38 -10.40 -2.65
CA GLY A 111 -5.41 -9.42 -1.57
C GLY A 111 -6.83 -9.07 -1.17
N ILE A 112 -7.28 -9.48 0.02
CA ILE A 112 -8.66 -9.26 0.50
C ILE A 112 -8.79 -8.07 1.45
N GLN A 113 -7.72 -7.71 2.15
CA GLN A 113 -7.71 -6.61 3.12
C GLN A 113 -6.53 -5.67 2.87
N ARG A 114 -6.79 -4.36 2.89
CA ARG A 114 -5.76 -3.32 2.78
C ARG A 114 -4.73 -3.48 3.90
N GLY A 115 -3.47 -3.25 3.57
CA GLY A 115 -2.39 -3.26 4.56
C GLY A 115 -1.10 -3.86 4.02
N VAL A 116 -0.11 -3.93 4.91
CA VAL A 116 1.16 -4.62 4.67
C VAL A 116 1.05 -6.04 5.20
N HIS A 117 1.25 -6.99 4.30
CA HIS A 117 1.15 -8.42 4.57
C HIS A 117 2.51 -9.07 4.31
N VAL A 118 3.03 -9.79 5.29
CA VAL A 118 4.34 -10.43 5.21
C VAL A 118 4.17 -11.93 5.38
N ILE A 119 4.76 -12.67 4.46
CA ILE A 119 4.89 -14.13 4.55
C ILE A 119 6.30 -14.41 5.03
N SER A 120 6.39 -14.83 6.29
CA SER A 120 7.66 -14.98 7.02
C SER A 120 8.20 -16.40 7.03
N ASP A 121 7.31 -17.40 6.99
CA ASP A 121 7.68 -18.78 7.29
C ASP A 121 7.02 -19.77 6.32
N ALA A 122 7.84 -20.69 5.83
CA ALA A 122 7.42 -21.89 5.14
C ALA A 122 7.99 -23.12 5.84
N THR A 123 7.29 -24.23 5.77
CA THR A 123 7.67 -25.49 6.41
C THR A 123 7.54 -26.62 5.41
N MET A 124 8.61 -27.39 5.24
CA MET A 124 8.60 -28.60 4.45
C MET A 124 8.56 -29.81 5.38
N ILE A 125 7.63 -30.73 5.15
CA ILE A 125 7.47 -31.96 5.90
C ILE A 125 7.68 -33.13 4.94
N MET A 126 8.60 -34.02 5.28
CA MET A 126 8.96 -35.16 4.44
C MET A 126 8.83 -36.48 5.20
N THR A 127 8.51 -37.55 4.48
CA THR A 127 8.56 -38.92 5.02
C THR A 127 9.42 -39.82 4.14
N ASN A 128 9.99 -40.86 4.74
CA ASN A 128 10.86 -41.82 4.06
C ASN A 128 10.10 -42.98 3.38
N GLY A 129 8.76 -42.88 3.28
CA GLY A 129 7.86 -43.85 2.64
C GLY A 129 7.69 -45.19 3.38
N LEU A 130 8.72 -45.69 4.05
CA LEU A 130 8.77 -46.99 4.74
C LEU A 130 8.62 -46.90 6.26
N SER A 131 8.70 -45.70 6.84
CA SER A 131 8.57 -45.48 8.28
C SER A 131 7.62 -44.30 8.55
N PHE A 132 7.00 -44.30 9.74
CA PHE A 132 6.16 -43.18 10.20
C PHE A 132 6.96 -41.95 10.69
N LYS A 133 8.27 -41.90 10.42
CA LYS A 133 9.11 -40.78 10.82
C LYS A 133 8.90 -39.61 9.85
N THR A 134 8.49 -38.49 10.42
CA THR A 134 8.35 -37.21 9.71
C THR A 134 9.59 -36.36 9.98
N HIS A 135 10.08 -35.72 8.93
CA HIS A 135 11.16 -34.76 9.00
C HIS A 135 10.61 -33.38 8.64
N VAL A 136 10.90 -32.39 9.48
CA VAL A 136 10.40 -31.02 9.33
C VAL A 136 11.57 -30.09 9.10
N VAL A 137 11.52 -29.33 8.01
CA VAL A 137 12.48 -28.29 7.65
C VAL A 137 11.76 -26.95 7.68
N PHE A 138 12.27 -26.01 8.46
CA PHE A 138 11.75 -24.65 8.53
C PHE A 138 12.55 -23.74 7.61
N LEU A 139 11.85 -22.93 6.81
CA LEU A 139 12.43 -21.96 5.90
C LEU A 139 11.89 -20.57 6.26
N SER A 140 12.80 -19.61 6.47
CA SER A 140 12.42 -18.21 6.56
C SER A 140 12.24 -17.64 5.15
N VAL A 141 11.07 -17.06 4.92
CA VAL A 141 10.67 -16.37 3.70
C VAL A 141 10.53 -14.89 4.04
N ASN A 142 10.82 -14.01 3.09
CA ASN A 142 10.57 -12.58 3.28
C ASN A 142 9.86 -12.04 2.04
N SER A 143 8.57 -12.35 1.94
CA SER A 143 7.70 -11.86 0.87
C SER A 143 6.77 -10.79 1.43
N LYS A 144 6.89 -9.58 0.91
CA LYS A 144 6.13 -8.39 1.33
C LYS A 144 5.12 -8.02 0.25
N ILE A 145 3.85 -8.05 0.63
CA ILE A 145 2.74 -7.74 -0.25
C ILE A 145 2.00 -6.54 0.36
N VAL A 146 1.80 -5.50 -0.43
CA VAL A 146 1.02 -4.33 -0.01
C VAL A 146 -0.28 -4.27 -0.79
N VAL A 147 -1.38 -4.41 -0.07
CA VAL A 147 -2.73 -4.29 -0.63
C VAL A 147 -3.19 -2.86 -0.44
N HIS A 148 -3.46 -2.15 -1.54
CA HIS A 148 -3.92 -0.77 -1.52
C HIS A 148 -5.44 -0.67 -1.33
N PRO A 149 -5.95 0.47 -0.80
CA PRO A 149 -7.39 0.65 -0.61
C PRO A 149 -8.17 0.43 -1.90
N ARG A 150 -9.44 0.06 -1.75
CA ARG A 150 -10.36 -0.10 -2.87
C ARG A 150 -10.57 1.26 -3.55
N ARG A 151 -10.60 1.26 -4.87
CA ARG A 151 -11.06 2.42 -5.64
C ARG A 151 -12.57 2.45 -5.62
N ILE A 152 -13.13 3.55 -5.14
CA ILE A 152 -14.56 3.80 -5.21
C ILE A 152 -14.90 4.01 -6.70
N LYS A 153 -15.64 3.05 -7.28
CA LYS A 153 -16.12 3.08 -8.67
C LYS A 153 -17.46 3.82 -8.82
N SER A 154 -18.12 4.20 -7.72
CA SER A 154 -19.39 4.90 -7.81
C SER A 154 -19.19 6.20 -8.58
N SER A 155 -20.22 6.54 -9.38
CA SER A 155 -20.36 7.76 -10.16
C SER A 155 -19.50 8.87 -9.56
N THR A 156 -18.32 9.05 -10.15
CA THR A 156 -17.30 10.02 -9.75
C THR A 156 -17.89 11.45 -9.69
N GLU A 157 -19.12 11.61 -10.16
CA GLU A 157 -19.91 12.83 -10.11
C GLU A 157 -20.77 12.99 -8.85
N GLN A 158 -21.30 11.96 -8.16
CA GLN A 158 -22.28 12.20 -7.08
C GLN A 158 -21.65 12.47 -5.71
N LEU A 159 -20.61 11.73 -5.28
CA LEU A 159 -19.93 12.08 -4.01
C LEU A 159 -19.22 13.45 -4.11
N ILE A 160 -18.76 13.78 -5.32
CA ILE A 160 -18.09 15.04 -5.66
C ILE A 160 -19.10 16.18 -5.89
N ARG A 161 -20.29 15.94 -6.45
CA ARG A 161 -21.31 16.98 -6.65
C ARG A 161 -22.18 17.24 -5.44
N THR A 162 -22.43 16.26 -4.57
CA THR A 162 -23.55 16.39 -3.62
C THR A 162 -23.13 16.99 -2.27
N GLN A 163 -21.86 16.90 -1.86
CA GLN A 163 -21.37 17.61 -0.68
C GLN A 163 -19.94 18.11 -0.87
N GLN A 164 -19.79 19.44 -0.94
CA GLN A 164 -18.58 20.22 -0.71
C GLN A 164 -17.50 20.32 -1.80
N ILE A 165 -17.30 19.35 -2.71
CA ILE A 165 -16.35 19.56 -3.84
C ILE A 165 -16.91 20.53 -4.91
N GLY A 166 -18.18 20.93 -4.82
CA GLY A 166 -18.68 22.10 -5.56
C GLY A 166 -18.08 23.44 -5.08
N ALA A 167 -17.50 23.50 -3.87
CA ALA A 167 -16.77 24.65 -3.36
C ALA A 167 -15.30 24.66 -3.79
N LEU A 168 -14.72 23.50 -4.11
CA LEU A 168 -13.78 23.36 -5.23
C LEU A 168 -14.54 23.71 -6.52
N SER A 169 -14.91 25.00 -6.65
CA SER A 169 -14.71 25.68 -7.91
C SER A 169 -13.24 25.47 -8.25
N LEU A 170 -12.91 24.30 -8.81
CA LEU A 170 -11.87 24.15 -9.80
C LEU A 170 -12.01 25.42 -10.60
N PRO A 171 -11.04 26.35 -10.54
CA PRO A 171 -11.28 27.62 -11.14
C PRO A 171 -11.40 27.38 -12.64
N LYS A 172 -12.64 27.22 -13.12
CA LYS A 172 -13.12 27.57 -14.45
C LYS A 172 -13.13 29.10 -14.52
N ARG A 173 -11.97 29.67 -14.23
CA ARG A 173 -11.62 31.04 -14.49
C ARG A 173 -10.23 30.96 -15.09
N ASN A 174 -10.18 30.56 -16.36
CA ASN A 174 -9.07 30.83 -17.27
C ASN A 174 -7.66 30.69 -16.66
N TYR A 175 -7.37 29.62 -15.93
CA TYR A 175 -5.99 29.26 -15.65
C TYR A 175 -5.51 28.38 -16.80
N ALA A 176 -5.34 29.04 -17.93
CA ALA A 176 -4.70 28.46 -19.09
C ALA A 176 -3.27 28.09 -18.70
N VAL A 177 -3.02 26.79 -18.78
CA VAL A 177 -1.70 26.20 -18.76
C VAL A 177 -1.02 26.58 -20.08
N SER A 178 -0.22 27.63 -20.05
CA SER A 178 0.95 27.76 -20.91
C SER A 178 1.95 28.69 -20.24
N GLN A 179 3.21 28.26 -20.21
CA GLN A 179 4.34 29.14 -19.96
C GLN A 179 4.22 30.41 -20.83
N ASP A 180 4.45 31.56 -20.19
CA ASP A 180 4.66 32.88 -20.79
C ASP A 180 3.49 33.52 -21.56
N TRP A 181 2.57 34.13 -20.82
CA TRP A 181 1.92 35.35 -21.31
C TRP A 181 2.21 36.52 -20.38
N ILE A 182 3.12 37.37 -20.84
CA ILE A 182 3.27 38.75 -20.38
C ILE A 182 2.12 39.52 -21.03
N THR A 183 1.07 39.83 -20.28
CA THR A 183 0.05 40.75 -20.79
C THR A 183 0.63 42.16 -20.77
N ILE A 184 0.68 42.79 -21.94
CA ILE A 184 1.13 44.17 -22.11
C ILE A 184 -0.11 45.06 -22.05
N ARG A 185 -0.17 45.97 -21.08
CA ARG A 185 -1.27 46.94 -20.94
C ARG A 185 -0.74 48.37 -20.77
N PRO A 186 -1.54 49.40 -21.10
CA PRO A 186 -1.20 50.79 -20.78
C PRO A 186 -1.03 50.96 -19.27
N TYR A 187 -0.10 51.83 -18.87
CA TYR A 187 0.17 52.19 -17.49
C TYR A 187 -1.05 52.89 -16.88
N GLU A 188 -1.50 52.42 -15.73
CA GLU A 188 -2.52 53.09 -14.92
C GLU A 188 -1.93 53.67 -13.64
N ILE A 189 -2.56 54.74 -13.14
CA ILE A 189 -2.15 55.40 -11.90
C ILE A 189 -2.33 54.42 -10.74
N GLY A 190 -1.21 54.03 -10.12
CA GLY A 190 -1.17 53.03 -9.04
C GLY A 190 -0.32 51.81 -9.39
N ASP A 191 0.08 51.65 -10.64
CA ASP A 191 0.99 50.59 -11.05
C ASP A 191 2.45 50.85 -10.64
N SER A 192 3.20 49.76 -10.46
CA SER A 192 4.61 49.78 -10.08
C SER A 192 5.51 50.24 -11.25
N VAL A 193 6.31 51.28 -11.02
CA VAL A 193 7.29 51.80 -12.00
C VAL A 193 8.32 50.73 -12.41
N ARG A 194 8.58 49.74 -11.55
CA ARG A 194 9.53 48.65 -11.83
C ARG A 194 9.07 47.72 -12.95
N ASP A 195 7.76 47.65 -13.18
CA ASP A 195 7.15 46.73 -14.14
C ASP A 195 6.91 47.37 -15.52
N ILE A 196 7.38 48.61 -15.72
CA ILE A 196 7.30 49.32 -17.00
C ILE A 196 8.20 48.64 -18.04
N ALA A 197 7.60 48.31 -19.18
CA ALA A 197 8.27 47.79 -20.36
C ALA A 197 8.95 48.93 -21.15
N TRP A 198 10.05 49.50 -20.64
CA TRP A 198 10.70 50.67 -21.23
C TRP A 198 10.96 50.55 -22.75
N TYR A 199 11.30 49.35 -23.22
CA TYR A 199 11.53 49.08 -24.65
C TYR A 199 10.27 49.16 -25.52
N LEU A 200 9.08 48.88 -24.97
CA LEU A 200 7.78 49.05 -25.65
C LEU A 200 7.31 50.50 -25.53
N SER A 201 7.43 51.08 -24.33
CA SER A 201 7.02 52.46 -24.07
C SER A 201 7.76 53.46 -24.97
N ALA A 202 9.07 53.23 -25.18
CA ALA A 202 9.87 54.08 -26.07
C ALA A 202 9.45 54.03 -27.55
N ARG A 203 8.69 53.01 -27.97
CA ARG A 203 8.23 52.85 -29.36
C ARG A 203 6.79 53.33 -29.58
N ARG A 204 6.04 53.66 -28.52
CA ARG A 204 4.58 53.89 -28.61
C ARG A 204 4.10 55.18 -27.93
N ASP A 205 5.01 56.09 -27.53
CA ASP A 205 4.71 57.36 -26.85
C ASP A 205 3.80 57.26 -25.60
N GLU A 206 3.54 56.05 -25.13
CA GLU A 206 2.70 55.73 -23.98
C GLU A 206 3.43 54.70 -23.11
N ALA A 207 3.30 54.80 -21.80
CA ALA A 207 3.91 53.84 -20.88
C ALA A 207 3.14 52.51 -20.90
N TYR A 208 3.84 51.41 -21.15
CA TYR A 208 3.29 50.06 -21.09
C TYR A 208 3.90 49.27 -19.93
N ILE A 209 3.12 48.35 -19.34
CA ILE A 209 3.54 47.52 -18.21
C ILE A 209 3.56 46.05 -18.61
N LEU A 210 4.58 45.34 -18.14
CA LEU A 210 4.67 43.88 -18.19
C LEU A 210 3.88 43.30 -17.01
N GLN A 211 2.64 42.89 -17.24
CA GLN A 211 1.89 42.17 -16.22
C GLN A 211 2.43 40.74 -16.10
N ARG A 212 3.11 40.45 -15.00
CA ARG A 212 3.57 39.09 -14.68
C ARG A 212 2.40 38.28 -14.15
N SER A 213 1.99 37.23 -14.84
CA SER A 213 1.12 36.21 -14.25
C SER A 213 1.91 35.42 -13.22
N VAL A 214 1.46 35.40 -11.95
CA VAL A 214 2.02 34.47 -10.97
C VAL A 214 1.52 33.07 -11.34
N ALA A 215 2.39 32.26 -11.94
CA ALA A 215 2.12 30.84 -12.16
C ALA A 215 2.24 30.10 -10.82
N ILE A 216 1.16 30.11 -10.03
CA ILE A 216 1.06 29.23 -8.87
C ILE A 216 0.62 27.87 -9.41
N LEU A 217 1.56 26.92 -9.54
CA LEU A 217 1.18 25.50 -9.50
C LEU A 217 0.32 25.34 -8.25
N ALA A 218 -0.98 25.09 -8.41
CA ALA A 218 -1.92 24.99 -7.30
C ALA A 218 -1.45 23.86 -6.38
N LYS A 219 -0.71 24.23 -5.34
CA LYS A 219 -0.29 23.32 -4.30
C LYS A 219 -1.53 23.05 -3.46
N THR A 220 -1.87 21.77 -3.34
CA THR A 220 -2.98 21.32 -2.51
C THR A 220 -2.43 20.45 -1.39
N ILE A 221 -2.74 20.81 -0.16
CA ILE A 221 -2.38 20.03 1.02
C ILE A 221 -3.58 19.18 1.40
N VAL A 222 -3.39 17.87 1.44
CA VAL A 222 -4.42 16.91 1.85
C VAL A 222 -4.07 16.38 3.23
N ILE A 223 -4.95 16.59 4.19
CA ILE A 223 -4.82 16.12 5.56
C ILE A 223 -5.77 14.94 5.74
N ILE A 224 -5.22 13.76 6.01
CA ILE A 224 -5.99 12.54 6.29
C ILE A 224 -5.98 12.31 7.80
N ASN A 225 -7.12 12.53 8.44
CA ASN A 225 -7.32 12.26 9.86
C ASN A 225 -8.00 10.90 10.05
N LEU A 226 -7.33 9.96 10.72
CA LEU A 226 -7.88 8.64 11.08
C LEU A 226 -8.52 8.57 12.45
N GLN A 227 -8.57 9.66 13.21
CA GLN A 227 -9.31 9.67 14.45
C GLN A 227 -10.80 9.51 14.11
N THR A 228 -11.46 8.52 14.70
CA THR A 228 -12.89 8.22 14.49
C THR A 228 -13.76 8.53 15.70
N ASP A 229 -13.14 8.72 16.86
CA ASP A 229 -13.81 8.91 18.16
C ASP A 229 -13.01 9.94 18.97
N ASP A 230 -13.55 10.44 20.08
CA ASP A 230 -12.89 11.38 20.98
C ASP A 230 -11.60 10.78 21.55
N VAL A 231 -11.62 9.45 21.71
CA VAL A 231 -10.50 8.66 22.20
C VAL A 231 -9.70 8.08 21.03
N VAL A 232 -8.44 8.51 20.89
CA VAL A 232 -7.57 8.20 19.73
C VAL A 232 -7.42 6.69 19.45
N TRP A 233 -7.30 5.86 20.48
CA TRP A 233 -7.13 4.41 20.32
C TRP A 233 -8.44 3.67 20.01
N LYS A 234 -9.59 4.31 20.21
CA LYS A 234 -10.90 3.74 19.87
C LYS A 234 -11.18 3.99 18.39
N VAL A 235 -10.67 3.11 17.56
CA VAL A 235 -10.78 3.21 16.11
C VAL A 235 -11.89 2.34 15.59
N ASN A 236 -12.84 2.95 14.88
CA ASN A 236 -13.80 2.21 14.07
C ASN A 236 -13.11 1.81 12.76
N THR A 237 -12.69 0.54 12.67
CA THR A 237 -11.97 -0.02 11.51
C THR A 237 -12.72 0.21 10.19
N ARG A 238 -14.05 0.10 10.19
CA ARG A 238 -14.85 0.29 8.97
C ARG A 238 -14.79 1.74 8.49
N LEU A 239 -14.91 2.70 9.40
CA LEU A 239 -14.75 4.12 9.08
C LEU A 239 -13.33 4.46 8.65
N ALA A 240 -12.31 3.92 9.32
CA ALA A 240 -10.91 4.14 8.96
C ALA A 240 -10.59 3.62 7.54
N GLU A 241 -11.07 2.43 7.17
CA GLU A 241 -10.95 1.92 5.80
C GLU A 241 -11.69 2.81 4.80
N ARG A 242 -12.89 3.31 5.15
CA ARG A 242 -13.63 4.24 4.30
C ARG A 242 -12.89 5.57 4.09
N ILE A 243 -12.24 6.11 5.13
CA ILE A 243 -11.39 7.29 5.02
C ILE A 243 -10.27 7.04 4.00
N TYR A 244 -9.65 5.86 3.99
CA TYR A 244 -8.62 5.52 3.02
C TYR A 244 -9.16 5.38 1.59
N GLU A 245 -10.35 4.79 1.42
CA GLU A 245 -11.01 4.70 0.11
C GLU A 245 -11.32 6.08 -0.47
N VAL A 246 -11.91 6.97 0.34
CA VAL A 246 -12.21 8.36 -0.04
C VAL A 246 -10.92 9.13 -0.32
N SER A 247 -9.90 8.96 0.54
CA SER A 247 -8.58 9.58 0.34
C SER A 247 -7.95 9.14 -0.98
N TYR A 248 -8.02 7.86 -1.32
CA TYR A 248 -7.47 7.38 -2.59
C TYR A 248 -8.17 8.03 -3.79
N GLN A 249 -9.49 8.16 -3.74
CA GLN A 249 -10.27 8.82 -4.79
C GLN A 249 -9.95 10.32 -4.91
N VAL A 250 -9.86 11.05 -3.78
CA VAL A 250 -9.53 12.48 -3.75
C VAL A 250 -8.12 12.71 -4.31
N LEU A 251 -7.14 11.93 -3.86
CA LEU A 251 -5.77 12.04 -4.34
C LEU A 251 -5.64 11.69 -5.82
N GLU A 252 -6.34 10.66 -6.29
CA GLU A 252 -6.37 10.32 -7.72
C GLU A 252 -7.00 11.45 -8.56
N THR A 253 -8.05 12.10 -8.05
CA THR A 253 -8.73 13.22 -8.72
C THR A 253 -7.84 14.47 -8.78
N LEU A 254 -7.20 14.83 -7.66
CA LEU A 254 -6.26 15.95 -7.60
C LEU A 254 -5.02 15.71 -8.47
N LEU A 255 -4.51 14.47 -8.52
CA LEU A 255 -3.40 14.12 -9.39
C LEU A 255 -3.81 14.27 -10.85
N ARG A 256 -5.00 13.75 -11.22
CA ARG A 256 -5.56 13.89 -12.58
C ARG A 256 -5.73 15.35 -13.01
N ALA A 257 -5.93 16.26 -12.06
CA ALA A 257 -5.97 17.71 -12.29
C ALA A 257 -4.58 18.37 -12.34
N GLU A 258 -3.49 17.58 -12.38
CA GLU A 258 -2.09 18.01 -12.46
C GLU A 258 -1.64 18.91 -11.29
N MET A 259 -2.31 18.81 -10.14
CA MET A 259 -1.95 19.57 -8.95
C MET A 259 -0.73 18.97 -8.25
N THR A 260 0.07 19.83 -7.62
CA THR A 260 1.09 19.38 -6.66
C THR A 260 0.39 19.03 -5.36
N ILE A 261 0.49 17.79 -4.92
CA ILE A 261 -0.21 17.33 -3.71
C ILE A 261 0.80 17.05 -2.61
N GLU A 262 0.56 17.61 -1.44
CA GLU A 262 1.26 17.25 -0.22
C GLU A 262 0.27 16.60 0.75
N VAL A 263 0.49 15.32 1.05
CA VAL A 263 -0.39 14.56 1.94
C VAL A 263 0.24 14.46 3.31
N MET A 264 -0.56 14.73 4.35
CA MET A 264 -0.19 14.63 5.75
C MET A 264 -1.21 13.76 6.48
N THR A 265 -0.77 12.87 7.36
CA THR A 265 -1.68 12.03 8.14
C THR A 265 -1.16 11.79 9.55
N ASN A 266 -2.09 11.60 10.50
CA ASN A 266 -1.82 11.10 11.85
C ASN A 266 -1.69 9.57 11.92
N ALA A 267 -1.80 8.88 10.78
CA ALA A 267 -1.41 7.48 10.64
C ALA A 267 0.12 7.32 10.64
N HIS A 268 0.60 6.11 10.94
CA HIS A 268 2.01 5.77 10.79
C HIS A 268 2.18 4.74 9.67
N GLU A 269 3.32 4.80 8.98
CA GLU A 269 3.70 3.76 8.03
C GLU A 269 4.09 2.47 8.77
N VAL A 270 3.54 1.35 8.33
CA VAL A 270 3.84 0.01 8.81
C VAL A 270 5.13 -0.45 8.16
N GLU A 271 6.26 -0.23 8.85
CA GLU A 271 7.57 -0.77 8.47
C GLU A 271 7.80 -2.16 9.09
N VAL A 272 8.29 -3.08 8.26
CA VAL A 272 8.49 -4.51 8.60
C VAL A 272 9.82 -4.75 9.34
N SER A 273 10.74 -3.78 9.37
CA SER A 273 12.02 -3.90 10.09
C SER A 273 12.53 -2.54 10.58
N GLN A 274 13.20 -2.54 11.74
CA GLN A 274 13.21 -1.49 12.77
C GLN A 274 14.10 -0.25 12.50
N THR A 275 13.67 0.92 13.01
CA THR A 275 14.51 1.83 13.82
C THR A 275 13.64 2.78 14.66
N ALA A 276 13.93 2.89 15.96
CA ALA A 276 13.20 3.74 16.92
C ALA A 276 13.17 5.26 16.56
N LYS A 277 14.07 5.71 15.67
CA LYS A 277 14.11 7.09 15.15
C LYS A 277 12.99 7.38 14.15
N GLN A 278 12.61 6.43 13.30
CA GLN A 278 11.50 6.58 12.33
C GLN A 278 10.14 6.58 13.05
N GLN A 279 10.05 5.79 14.13
CA GLN A 279 8.89 5.75 15.03
C GLN A 279 8.62 7.06 15.77
N ARG A 280 9.49 8.09 15.70
CA ARG A 280 9.26 9.39 16.37
C ARG A 280 8.62 10.47 15.49
N LYS A 281 8.45 10.25 14.18
CA LYS A 281 7.71 11.21 13.35
C LYS A 281 6.23 11.20 13.77
N LEU A 282 5.73 12.40 14.04
CA LEU A 282 4.35 12.66 14.46
C LEU A 282 3.37 12.58 13.29
N ILE A 283 3.84 12.99 12.12
CA ILE A 283 3.05 13.12 10.90
C ILE A 283 3.78 12.35 9.82
N SER A 284 3.05 11.43 9.17
CA SER A 284 3.53 10.83 7.92
C SER A 284 3.19 11.81 6.79
N GLN A 285 4.22 12.30 6.11
CA GLN A 285 4.10 13.32 5.08
C GLN A 285 4.69 12.82 3.76
N ARG A 286 3.96 12.99 2.66
CA ARG A 286 4.42 12.60 1.33
C ARG A 286 3.98 13.61 0.29
N THR A 287 4.91 14.01 -0.57
CA THR A 287 4.61 14.87 -1.72
C THR A 287 4.47 14.02 -2.96
N PHE A 288 3.41 14.24 -3.72
CA PHE A 288 3.17 13.64 -5.03
C PHE A 288 3.17 14.75 -6.09
N GLN A 289 4.02 14.58 -7.08
CA GLN A 289 4.18 15.48 -8.22
C GLN A 289 4.45 14.65 -9.47
N GLY A 290 4.14 15.23 -10.62
CA GLY A 290 4.52 14.69 -11.92
C GLY A 290 3.33 14.20 -12.75
N PRO A 291 3.62 13.77 -13.99
CA PRO A 291 2.59 13.43 -14.95
C PRO A 291 1.71 12.27 -14.47
N VAL A 292 0.42 12.39 -14.76
CA VAL A 292 -0.60 11.43 -14.36
C VAL A 292 -0.41 10.15 -15.15
N THR A 293 0.24 9.17 -14.54
CA THR A 293 0.46 7.85 -15.12
C THR A 293 -0.19 6.78 -14.25
N LYS A 294 -0.48 5.62 -14.82
CA LYS A 294 -0.94 4.45 -14.03
C LYS A 294 0.04 4.14 -12.89
N LYS A 295 1.33 4.41 -13.07
CA LYS A 295 2.39 4.22 -12.08
C LYS A 295 2.29 5.23 -10.92
N SER A 296 2.06 6.52 -11.19
CA SER A 296 1.92 7.52 -10.11
C SER A 296 0.67 7.28 -9.27
N ILE A 297 -0.45 6.90 -9.90
CA ILE A 297 -1.67 6.51 -9.17
C ILE A 297 -1.42 5.25 -8.32
N ARG A 298 -0.72 4.24 -8.86
CA ARG A 298 -0.32 3.05 -8.09
C ARG A 298 0.61 3.40 -6.92
N GLN A 299 1.48 4.40 -7.04
CA GLN A 299 2.34 4.85 -5.94
C GLN A 299 1.53 5.46 -4.78
N VAL A 300 0.47 6.23 -5.08
CA VAL A 300 -0.46 6.71 -4.06
C VAL A 300 -1.14 5.54 -3.35
N GLY A 301 -1.72 4.61 -4.11
CA GLY A 301 -2.35 3.43 -3.53
C GLY A 301 -1.39 2.60 -2.68
N HIS A 302 -0.17 2.35 -3.18
CA HIS A 302 0.87 1.64 -2.45
C HIS A 302 1.18 2.33 -1.12
N TRP A 303 1.33 3.65 -1.09
CA TRP A 303 1.59 4.38 0.14
C TRP A 303 0.42 4.30 1.12
N LEU A 304 -0.82 4.51 0.66
CA LEU A 304 -2.01 4.38 1.52
C LEU A 304 -2.16 2.94 2.06
N GLY A 305 -1.75 1.93 1.30
CA GLY A 305 -1.70 0.54 1.75
C GLY A 305 -0.63 0.28 2.82
N GLN A 306 0.39 1.13 2.93
CA GLN A 306 1.42 1.04 3.97
C GLN A 306 1.01 1.69 5.28
N LEU A 307 -0.05 2.51 5.31
CA LEU A 307 -0.44 3.24 6.51
C LEU A 307 -1.29 2.36 7.45
N SER A 308 -1.09 2.54 8.76
CA SER A 308 -1.83 1.84 9.82
C SER A 308 -3.31 2.23 9.87
N VAL A 309 -4.19 1.32 10.29
CA VAL A 309 -5.60 1.66 10.57
C VAL A 309 -5.71 2.61 11.78
N HIS A 310 -4.77 2.51 12.72
CA HIS A 310 -4.79 3.29 13.95
C HIS A 310 -4.12 4.65 13.76
N ALA A 311 -4.81 5.70 14.22
CA ALA A 311 -4.20 7.01 14.43
C ALA A 311 -3.18 6.89 15.57
N LYS A 312 -1.99 7.43 15.35
CA LYS A 312 -0.93 7.44 16.36
C LYS A 312 -1.05 8.62 17.32
N TYR A 313 -1.68 9.70 16.87
CA TYR A 313 -1.86 10.95 17.60
C TYR A 313 -3.25 11.53 17.34
N SER A 314 -3.74 12.32 18.30
CA SER A 314 -5.02 13.02 18.11
C SER A 314 -4.90 14.06 16.99
N PHE A 315 -6.03 14.38 16.38
CA PHE A 315 -6.08 15.40 15.35
C PHE A 315 -5.58 16.76 15.87
N ASP A 316 -5.81 17.08 17.14
CA ASP A 316 -5.36 18.33 17.74
C ASP A 316 -3.85 18.39 17.95
N GLN A 317 -3.23 17.26 18.33
CA GLN A 317 -1.78 17.15 18.38
C GLN A 317 -1.16 17.29 16.99
N MET A 318 -1.84 16.77 15.96
CA MET A 318 -1.43 16.95 14.58
C MET A 318 -1.51 18.43 14.16
N LYS A 319 -2.63 19.13 14.44
CA LYS A 319 -2.84 20.55 14.11
C LYS A 319 -1.72 21.46 14.62
N ILE A 320 -1.24 21.23 15.84
CA ILE A 320 -0.15 22.01 16.46
C ILE A 320 1.16 21.90 15.66
N LYS A 321 1.38 20.77 14.99
CA LYS A 321 2.63 20.47 14.28
C LYS A 321 2.54 20.69 12.78
N LEU A 322 1.40 21.16 12.28
CA LEU A 322 1.26 21.54 10.89
C LEU A 322 2.10 22.80 10.61
N PRO A 323 2.78 22.85 9.45
CA PRO A 323 3.45 24.07 9.03
C PRO A 323 2.45 25.22 8.87
N LYS A 324 2.92 26.45 9.06
CA LYS A 324 2.15 27.64 8.69
C LYS A 324 2.12 27.75 7.17
N TRP A 325 0.93 27.92 6.61
CA TRP A 325 0.74 28.07 5.18
C TRP A 325 0.16 29.44 4.86
N SER A 326 0.48 29.92 3.67
CA SER A 326 -0.14 31.09 3.07
C SER A 326 -0.52 30.73 1.63
N THR A 327 -1.73 31.09 1.21
CA THR A 327 -2.14 30.99 -0.21
C THR A 327 -2.13 29.56 -0.77
N VAL A 328 -2.63 28.59 0.02
CA VAL A 328 -2.69 27.16 -0.35
C VAL A 328 -4.10 26.60 -0.15
N SER A 329 -4.50 25.65 -0.99
CA SER A 329 -5.73 24.88 -0.82
C SER A 329 -5.50 23.71 0.15
N VAL A 330 -6.31 23.61 1.20
CA VAL A 330 -6.22 22.57 2.23
C VAL A 330 -7.50 21.76 2.21
N VAL A 331 -7.37 20.45 1.96
CA VAL A 331 -8.48 19.49 2.00
C VAL A 331 -8.27 18.59 3.21
N VAL A 332 -9.25 18.54 4.11
CA VAL A 332 -9.22 17.71 5.32
C VAL A 332 -10.22 16.57 5.17
N ILE A 333 -9.74 15.34 5.20
CA ILE A 333 -10.58 14.13 5.15
C ILE A 333 -10.65 13.55 6.55
N THR A 334 -11.85 13.50 7.13
CA THR A 334 -12.05 13.11 8.53
C THR A 334 -13.43 12.48 8.73
N ALA A 335 -13.53 11.47 9.59
CA ALA A 335 -14.82 11.02 10.13
C ALA A 335 -15.18 11.75 11.44
N PHE A 336 -14.19 12.35 12.09
CA PHE A 336 -14.34 13.11 13.32
C PHE A 336 -14.81 14.53 13.02
N SER A 337 -15.94 14.93 13.59
CA SER A 337 -16.51 16.28 13.48
C SER A 337 -16.69 16.86 14.88
N GLN A 338 -15.77 17.73 15.30
CA GLN A 338 -15.90 18.45 16.58
C GLN A 338 -15.94 19.97 16.35
N PRO A 339 -16.58 20.74 17.25
CA PRO A 339 -16.67 22.20 17.15
C PRO A 339 -15.31 22.92 17.16
N MET A 340 -14.22 22.23 17.56
CA MET A 340 -12.87 22.80 17.53
C MET A 340 -12.34 23.03 16.10
N ASP A 341 -12.96 22.42 15.09
CA ASP A 341 -12.60 22.59 13.68
C ASP A 341 -12.99 23.98 13.14
N GLU A 342 -14.04 24.62 13.68
CA GLU A 342 -14.45 25.97 13.25
C GLU A 342 -13.43 27.06 13.60
N LYS A 343 -12.80 26.97 14.78
CA LYS A 343 -11.80 27.97 15.21
C LYS A 343 -10.54 27.85 14.35
N TRP A 344 -10.09 26.62 14.13
CA TRP A 344 -8.89 26.35 13.33
C TRP A 344 -9.09 26.69 11.84
N THR A 345 -10.27 26.40 11.28
CA THR A 345 -10.62 26.83 9.91
C THR A 345 -10.66 28.33 9.74
N LYS A 346 -11.28 29.06 10.69
CA LYS A 346 -11.28 30.53 10.68
C LYS A 346 -9.85 31.08 10.72
N GLN A 347 -8.95 30.46 11.48
CA GLN A 347 -7.54 30.85 11.54
C GLN A 347 -6.82 30.63 10.20
N LEU A 348 -6.99 29.47 9.56
CA LEU A 348 -6.39 29.18 8.26
C LEU A 348 -6.94 30.08 7.14
N ARG A 349 -8.25 30.36 7.16
CA ARG A 349 -8.87 31.31 6.21
C ARG A 349 -8.32 32.72 6.37
N LYS A 350 -8.05 33.18 7.61
CA LYS A 350 -7.36 34.46 7.86
C LYS A 350 -5.93 34.49 7.30
N GLN A 351 -5.27 33.36 7.18
CA GLN A 351 -3.94 33.23 6.55
C GLN A 351 -4.02 33.16 5.02
N GLY A 352 -5.21 33.28 4.42
CA GLY A 352 -5.42 33.20 2.98
C GLY A 352 -5.46 31.76 2.45
N CYS A 353 -5.61 30.75 3.32
CA CYS A 353 -5.79 29.37 2.89
C CYS A 353 -7.27 29.08 2.60
N MET A 354 -7.54 28.37 1.51
CA MET A 354 -8.86 27.82 1.23
C MET A 354 -8.96 26.47 1.94
N VAL A 355 -9.91 26.30 2.86
CA VAL A 355 -10.05 25.07 3.65
C VAL A 355 -11.40 24.42 3.39
N GLU A 356 -11.34 23.16 2.97
CA GLU A 356 -12.50 22.29 2.71
C GLU A 356 -12.40 21.02 3.57
N PHE A 357 -13.53 20.60 4.14
CA PHE A 357 -13.66 19.38 4.90
C PHE A 357 -14.44 18.37 4.08
N ILE A 358 -13.97 17.14 4.07
CA ILE A 358 -14.67 15.98 3.51
C ILE A 358 -14.99 15.09 4.70
N HIS A 359 -16.26 15.14 5.14
CA HIS A 359 -16.75 14.32 6.23
C HIS A 359 -17.09 12.91 5.73
N VAL A 360 -16.46 11.90 6.31
CA VAL A 360 -16.68 10.50 5.96
C VAL A 360 -17.66 9.88 6.96
N GLY A 361 -18.89 9.63 6.51
CA GLY A 361 -19.93 8.96 7.29
C GLY A 361 -19.94 7.43 7.13
N GLU A 362 -20.65 6.73 8.01
CA GLU A 362 -20.85 5.27 7.94
C GLU A 362 -21.80 4.84 6.81
N ASN A 363 -22.70 5.73 6.39
CA ASN A 363 -23.77 5.48 5.43
C ASN A 363 -23.62 6.39 4.20
N ALA A 364 -22.75 5.99 3.26
CA ALA A 364 -22.71 6.53 1.88
C ALA A 364 -22.10 5.51 0.93
#